data_AF-A0A6S6XG50-F1
#
_entry.id   AF-A0A6S6XG50-F1
#
_cell.length_a   1.000
_cell.length_b   1.000
_cell.length_c   1.000
_cell.angle_alpha   90.00
_cell.angle_beta   90.00
_cell.angle_gamma   90.00
#
_symmetry.space_group_name_H-M   'P 1'
#
loop_
_entity.id
_entity.type
_entity.pdbx_description
1 polymer ?
#
loop_
_entity_poly.entity_id
_entity_poly.type
_entity_poly.pdbx_seq_one_letter_code
_entity_poly.pdbx_strand_id
1 'polypeptide(L)'
;MSEKSYNVQQENLNFQTISEFKWCMKAHGELEFVWKNKSYSITHPDGKISICQGDHYAEAFDAETPDEILDFLIDGVKLRNIITKVTVIDRTV
;
A
#
# COMPACT_ATOMS: atom_id res chain seq x y z
N MET A 1 11.63 -27.64 17.06
CA MET A 1 10.36 -26.88 16.98
C MET A 1 9.99 -26.86 15.51
N SER A 2 8.86 -27.45 15.15
CA SER A 2 8.47 -27.67 13.75
C SER A 2 8.19 -26.35 13.04
N GLU A 3 8.84 -26.13 11.90
CA GLU A 3 8.43 -25.12 10.93
C GLU A 3 6.98 -25.40 10.54
N LYS A 4 6.06 -24.56 11.01
CA LYS A 4 4.74 -24.51 10.42
C LYS A 4 4.92 -23.88 9.04
N SER A 5 5.05 -24.72 8.03
CA SER A 5 4.89 -24.31 6.64
C SER A 5 3.41 -23.96 6.46
N TYR A 6 3.08 -22.68 6.66
CA TYR A 6 1.80 -22.13 6.27
C TYR A 6 1.76 -22.09 4.74
N ASN A 7 1.33 -23.20 4.12
CA ASN A 7 0.78 -23.16 2.76
C ASN A 7 -0.58 -22.45 2.81
N VAL A 8 -0.56 -21.16 3.09
CA VAL A 8 -1.64 -20.27 2.66
C VAL A 8 -1.41 -20.14 1.16
N GLN A 9 -2.36 -20.56 0.34
CA GLN A 9 -2.46 -20.04 -1.01
C GLN A 9 -2.58 -18.53 -0.82
N GLN A 10 -1.47 -17.81 -0.90
CA GLN A 10 -1.44 -16.38 -0.69
C GLN A 10 -2.34 -15.82 -1.79
N GLU A 11 -3.58 -15.48 -1.43
CA GLU A 11 -4.49 -14.81 -2.33
C GLU A 11 -3.69 -13.66 -2.94
N ASN A 12 -3.83 -13.44 -4.25
CA ASN A 12 -3.07 -12.40 -4.91
C ASN A 12 -3.48 -11.04 -4.30
N LEU A 13 -2.71 -10.58 -3.32
CA LEU A 13 -2.98 -9.34 -2.58
C LEU A 13 -2.77 -8.11 -3.46
N ASN A 14 -2.06 -8.26 -4.57
CA ASN A 14 -1.79 -7.17 -5.49
C ASN A 14 -3.08 -6.65 -6.11
N PHE A 15 -3.19 -5.33 -6.20
CA PHE A 15 -4.18 -4.68 -7.03
C PHE A 15 -3.92 -5.00 -8.50
N GLN A 16 -4.96 -5.42 -9.22
CA GLN A 16 -4.89 -5.65 -10.66
C GLN A 16 -5.16 -4.36 -11.43
N THR A 17 -5.93 -3.44 -10.83
CA THR A 17 -6.27 -2.16 -11.43
C THR A 17 -6.11 -0.99 -10.47
N ILE A 18 -5.90 0.21 -11.02
CA ILE A 18 -5.93 1.45 -10.24
C ILE A 18 -7.31 1.65 -9.59
N SER A 19 -8.38 1.22 -10.26
CA SER A 19 -9.74 1.35 -9.73
C SER A 19 -9.95 0.52 -8.46
N GLU A 20 -9.39 -0.69 -8.38
CA GLU A 20 -9.40 -1.51 -7.16
C GLU A 20 -8.65 -0.82 -6.02
N PHE A 21 -7.47 -0.26 -6.31
CA PHE A 21 -6.73 0.53 -5.32
C PHE A 21 -7.57 1.69 -4.80
N LYS A 22 -8.15 2.49 -5.71
CA LYS A 22 -8.98 3.63 -5.32
C LYS A 22 -10.20 3.22 -4.50
N TRP A 23 -10.81 2.08 -4.82
CA TRP A 23 -11.94 1.57 -4.06
C TRP A 23 -11.51 1.17 -2.65
N CYS A 24 -10.40 0.43 -2.51
CA CYS A 24 -9.81 0.07 -1.21
C CYS A 24 -9.49 1.31 -0.36
N MET A 25 -8.88 2.34 -0.94
CA MET A 25 -8.59 3.59 -0.21
C MET A 25 -9.87 4.31 0.24
N LYS A 26 -10.96 4.25 -0.53
CA LYS A 26 -12.27 4.82 -0.13
C LYS A 26 -12.96 4.00 0.96
N ALA A 27 -12.65 2.71 1.05
CA ALA A 27 -13.16 1.82 2.09
C ALA A 27 -12.33 1.86 3.39
N HIS A 28 -11.32 2.75 3.46
CA HIS A 28 -10.35 2.80 4.55
C HIS A 28 -9.51 1.52 4.72
N GLY A 29 -9.31 0.78 3.62
CA GLY A 29 -8.39 -0.34 3.59
C GLY A 29 -6.94 0.13 3.77
N GLU A 30 -6.19 -0.62 4.56
CA GLU A 30 -4.77 -0.41 4.84
C GLU A 30 -3.93 -1.31 3.93
N LEU A 31 -2.68 -0.91 3.70
CA LEU A 31 -1.80 -1.58 2.74
C LEU A 31 -0.35 -1.56 3.22
N GLU A 32 0.30 -2.71 3.23
CA GLU A 32 1.75 -2.82 3.29
C GLU A 32 2.28 -3.41 1.98
N PHE A 33 3.28 -2.76 1.38
CA PHE A 33 3.87 -3.24 0.13
C PHE A 33 5.36 -2.95 0.02
N VAL A 34 6.05 -3.71 -0.83
CA VAL A 34 7.45 -3.55 -1.13
C VAL A 34 7.65 -3.06 -2.57
N TRP A 35 8.49 -2.04 -2.72
CA TRP A 35 9.00 -1.56 -4.00
C TRP A 35 10.51 -1.37 -3.92
N LYS A 36 11.26 -2.01 -4.84
CA LYS A 36 12.74 -1.95 -4.88
C LYS A 36 13.41 -2.18 -3.51
N ASN A 37 13.00 -3.22 -2.80
CA ASN A 37 13.50 -3.61 -1.47
C ASN A 37 13.23 -2.60 -0.35
N LYS A 38 12.30 -1.65 -0.54
CA LYS A 38 11.82 -0.74 0.51
C LYS A 38 10.35 -1.05 0.79
N SER A 39 9.98 -1.17 2.06
CA SER A 39 8.58 -1.30 2.50
C SER A 39 7.92 0.07 2.58
N TYR A 40 6.62 0.10 2.34
CA TYR A 40 5.76 1.27 2.45
C TYR A 40 4.43 0.85 3.07
N SER A 41 3.88 1.77 3.87
CA SER A 41 2.64 1.58 4.59
C SER A 41 1.66 2.66 4.16
N ILE A 42 0.42 2.28 3.84
CA ILE A 42 -0.70 3.19 3.67
C ILE A 42 -1.74 2.92 4.76
N THR A 43 -2.05 3.93 5.55
CA THR A 43 -2.97 3.87 6.70
C THR A 43 -3.96 5.05 6.68
N HIS A 44 -4.92 5.08 7.61
CA HIS A 44 -5.97 6.11 7.65
C HIS A 44 -6.02 6.99 8.93
N PRO A 45 -4.91 7.62 9.37
CA PRO A 45 -4.93 8.50 10.53
C PRO A 45 -5.80 9.73 10.26
N ASP A 46 -6.64 10.10 11.24
CA ASP A 46 -7.51 11.28 11.20
C ASP A 46 -8.37 11.39 9.92
N GLY A 47 -8.73 10.25 9.32
CA GLY A 47 -9.53 10.17 8.10
C GLY A 47 -8.79 10.55 6.81
N LYS A 48 -7.46 10.72 6.84
CA LYS A 48 -6.60 10.94 5.67
C LYS A 48 -6.09 9.62 5.11
N ILE A 49 -5.67 9.61 3.85
CA ILE A 49 -4.90 8.49 3.29
C ILE A 49 -3.41 8.82 3.46
N SER A 50 -2.74 8.16 4.39
CA SER A 50 -1.36 8.50 4.77
C SER A 50 -0.36 7.45 4.29
N ILE A 51 0.69 7.85 3.58
CA ILE A 51 1.78 6.96 3.13
C ILE A 51 3.12 7.30 3.77
N CYS A 52 3.85 6.30 4.25
CA CYS A 52 5.24 6.44 4.68
C CYS A 52 6.09 5.25 4.25
N GLN A 53 7.42 5.38 4.32
CA GLN A 53 8.35 4.28 4.10
C GLN A 53 8.54 3.49 5.42
N GLY A 54 8.19 2.21 5.42
CA GLY A 54 8.19 1.36 6.62
C GLY A 54 7.29 1.94 7.74
N ASP A 55 7.87 2.11 8.92
CA ASP A 55 7.18 2.60 10.12
C ASP A 55 7.52 4.08 10.43
N HIS A 56 8.02 4.82 9.43
CA HIS A 56 8.39 6.23 9.58
C HIS A 56 7.17 7.15 9.48
N TYR A 57 6.14 6.93 10.32
CA TYR A 57 4.87 7.67 10.27
C TYR A 57 5.02 9.18 10.50
N ALA A 58 6.05 9.62 11.21
CA ALA A 58 6.32 11.04 11.43
C ALA A 58 6.72 11.80 10.14
N GLU A 59 7.11 11.07 9.09
CA GLU A 59 7.49 11.60 7.78
C GLU A 59 6.45 11.29 6.70
N ALA A 60 5.25 10.87 7.12
CA ALA A 60 4.20 10.47 6.20
C ALA A 60 3.69 11.63 5.35
N PHE A 61 3.24 11.29 4.15
CA PHE A 61 2.48 12.19 3.30
C PHE A 61 0.99 11.86 3.43
N ASP A 62 0.21 12.86 3.82
CA ASP A 62 -1.24 12.75 3.96
C ASP A 62 -1.95 13.28 2.71
N ALA A 63 -2.85 12.47 2.17
CA ALA A 63 -3.71 12.81 1.05
C ALA A 63 -5.19 12.84 1.46
N GLU A 64 -5.95 13.74 0.84
CA GLU A 64 -7.41 13.82 0.99
C GLU A 64 -8.13 12.80 0.10
N THR A 65 -7.48 12.39 -1.00
CA THR A 65 -8.12 11.58 -2.03
C THR A 65 -7.22 10.45 -2.55
N PRO A 66 -7.83 9.36 -3.06
CA PRO A 66 -7.06 8.31 -3.72
C PRO A 66 -6.29 8.79 -4.96
N ASP A 67 -6.73 9.85 -5.63
CA ASP A 67 -6.01 10.41 -6.79
C ASP A 67 -4.75 11.18 -6.37
N GLU A 68 -4.80 11.85 -5.23
CA GLU A 68 -3.67 12.59 -4.67
C GLU A 68 -2.58 11.64 -4.15
N ILE A 69 -2.93 10.59 -3.39
CA ILE A 69 -1.95 9.60 -2.94
C ILE A 69 -1.28 8.88 -4.13
N LEU A 70 -2.01 8.70 -5.24
CA LEU A 70 -1.50 8.10 -6.47
C LEU A 70 -0.44 8.95 -7.18
N ASP A 71 -0.33 10.24 -6.85
CA ASP A 71 0.72 11.14 -7.35
C ASP A 71 1.96 11.21 -6.45
N PHE A 72 1.94 10.59 -5.26
CA PHE A 72 3.11 10.45 -4.40
C PHE A 72 4.27 9.78 -5.14
N LEU A 73 5.47 10.32 -4.97
CA LEU A 73 6.67 9.87 -5.67
C LEU A 73 7.46 8.89 -4.80
N ILE A 74 7.68 7.69 -5.34
CA ILE A 74 8.62 6.72 -4.78
C ILE A 74 9.79 6.58 -5.75
N ASP A 75 10.99 6.96 -5.30
CA ASP A 75 12.21 6.99 -6.12
C ASP A 75 12.00 7.72 -7.47
N GLY A 76 11.28 8.85 -7.45
CA GLY A 76 10.99 9.66 -8.63
C GLY A 76 9.89 9.11 -9.56
N VAL A 77 9.22 8.03 -9.19
CA VAL A 77 8.11 7.45 -9.96
C VAL A 77 6.81 7.59 -9.19
N LYS A 78 5.76 8.09 -9.85
CA LYS A 78 4.43 8.21 -9.25
C LYS A 78 3.87 6.84 -8.85
N LEU A 79 3.23 6.77 -7.68
CA LEU A 79 2.60 5.55 -7.15
C LEU A 79 1.65 4.90 -8.17
N ARG A 80 0.87 5.70 -8.91
CA ARG A 80 -0.02 5.21 -9.99
C ARG A 80 0.67 4.33 -11.05
N ASN A 81 1.96 4.53 -11.28
CA ASN A 81 2.70 3.78 -12.31
C ASN A 81 3.28 2.46 -11.80
N ILE A 82 3.25 2.24 -10.49
CA ILE A 82 3.87 1.10 -9.81
C ILE A 82 2.88 0.29 -8.96
N ILE A 83 1.76 0.84 -8.50
CA ILE A 83 0.87 0.20 -7.51
C ILE A 83 0.31 -1.17 -7.93
N THR A 84 0.18 -1.43 -9.23
CA THR A 84 -0.23 -2.75 -9.75
C THR A 84 0.95 -3.72 -9.98
N LYS A 85 2.17 -3.29 -9.66
CA LYS A 85 3.44 -3.99 -9.88
C LYS A 85 4.27 -4.17 -8.61
N VAL A 86 3.89 -3.54 -7.50
CA VAL A 86 4.53 -3.72 -6.20
C VAL A 86 4.30 -5.14 -5.70
N THR A 87 5.06 -5.58 -4.69
CA THR A 87 4.72 -6.80 -3.95
C THR A 87 3.90 -6.40 -2.74
N VAL A 88 2.60 -6.71 -2.71
CA VAL A 88 1.77 -6.45 -1.54
C VAL A 88 2.04 -7.54 -0.50
N ILE A 89 2.34 -7.11 0.73
CA ILE A 89 2.65 -7.97 1.87
C ILE A 89 1.40 -8.22 2.70
N ASP A 90 0.64 -7.16 2.97
CA ASP A 90 -0.64 -7.22 3.67
C ASP A 90 -1.60 -6.16 3.12
N ARG A 91 -2.91 -6.44 3.17
CA ARG A 91 -3.96 -5.50 2.78
C ARG A 91 -5.27 -5.83 3.46
N THR A 92 -5.94 -4.80 3.97
CA THR A 92 -7.33 -4.87 4.43
C THR A 92 -8.29 -4.23 3.43
N VAL A 93 -9.57 -4.61 3.52
CA VAL A 93 -10.66 -4.11 2.68
C VAL A 93 -11.81 -3.66 3.55
#